data_AF-A0A357XUB4-F1
#
_entry.id   AF-A0A357XUB4-F1
#
_cell.length_a   1.000
_cell.length_b   1.000
_cell.length_c   1.000
_cell.angle_alpha   90.00
_cell.angle_beta   90.00
_cell.angle_gamma   90.00
#
_symmetry.space_group_name_H-M   'P 1'
#
loop_
_entity.id
_entity.type
_entity.pdbx_description
1 polymer ?
#
loop_
_entity_poly.entity_id
_entity_poly.type
_entity_poly.pdbx_seq_one_letter_code
_entity_poly.pdbx_strand_id
1 'polypeptide(L)'
;MREDYHAVYGITGDSNDKMGFFDSILGKKKRTLADIPTDELNRERIMMEQEQQKLEAESTRLFREEKTLRSEYANAESDLQKRSIARKIQDIRCQLAGLETRLTYCGKMLRSVNGFLAIKSNADFFKRMGVGPLIANMDIVEIERYIADTTVEGTLQQEKLAAMLQRLDGGAAMLQGIADDRELDALMEELDGAPTEAPAKQQTKQPVVATEKPEKKDKRNEEPLPE
;
A
#
# COMPACT_ATOMS: atom_id res chain seq x y z
N MET A 1 8.90 -27.47 41.33
CA MET A 1 8.28 -26.38 40.56
C MET A 1 9.32 -25.91 39.54
N ARG A 2 9.34 -26.54 38.38
CA ARG A 2 10.30 -26.30 37.32
C ARG A 2 9.60 -26.47 35.98
N GLU A 3 9.84 -25.49 35.11
CA GLU A 3 10.07 -25.63 33.67
C GLU A 3 8.86 -26.04 32.80
N ASP A 4 8.04 -25.05 32.45
CA ASP A 4 7.27 -25.08 31.20
C ASP A 4 8.00 -24.21 30.16
N TYR A 5 8.80 -24.89 29.33
CA TYR A 5 9.43 -24.34 28.14
C TYR A 5 8.36 -24.15 27.05
N HIS A 6 8.00 -22.89 26.78
CA HIS A 6 7.26 -22.55 25.58
C HIS A 6 8.14 -22.75 24.34
N ALA A 7 7.78 -23.75 23.52
CA ALA A 7 8.32 -23.95 22.19
C ALA A 7 7.93 -22.76 21.29
N VAL A 8 8.89 -21.89 21.03
CA VAL A 8 8.81 -20.86 19.99
C VAL A 8 8.94 -21.56 18.65
N TYR A 9 7.82 -21.71 17.94
CA TYR A 9 7.80 -22.16 16.55
C TYR A 9 8.57 -21.18 15.68
N GLY A 10 9.76 -21.58 15.24
CA GLY A 10 10.50 -20.91 14.19
C GLY A 10 9.84 -21.17 12.83
N ILE A 11 8.98 -20.25 12.39
CA ILE A 11 8.60 -20.14 10.99
C ILE A 11 9.78 -19.48 10.28
N THR A 12 10.76 -20.29 9.87
CA THR A 12 11.75 -19.89 8.86
C THR A 12 11.06 -19.96 7.50
N GLY A 13 10.26 -18.92 7.21
CA GLY A 13 9.74 -18.68 5.88
C GLY A 13 10.90 -18.31 4.97
N ASP A 14 11.41 -19.30 4.24
CA ASP A 14 12.31 -19.15 3.11
C ASP A 14 11.74 -18.12 2.13
N SER A 15 12.18 -16.87 2.27
CA SER A 15 11.69 -15.72 1.52
C SER A 15 12.61 -15.34 0.37
N ASN A 16 13.49 -16.24 -0.05
CA ASN A 16 14.57 -15.95 -0.99
C ASN A 16 14.22 -16.07 -2.49
N ASP A 17 12.98 -16.42 -2.84
CA ASP A 17 12.49 -16.41 -4.24
C ASP A 17 11.63 -15.18 -4.59
N LYS A 18 11.83 -14.06 -3.87
CA LYS A 18 11.24 -12.76 -4.22
C LYS A 18 12.26 -11.82 -4.90
N MET A 19 13.11 -12.34 -5.79
CA MET A 19 13.75 -11.45 -6.76
C MET A 19 12.65 -10.98 -7.71
N GLY A 20 12.20 -9.73 -7.50
CA GLY A 20 11.11 -9.14 -8.25
C GLY A 20 11.41 -9.20 -9.74
N PHE A 21 10.37 -9.43 -10.54
CA PHE A 21 10.40 -9.34 -12.00
C PHE A 21 11.22 -8.13 -12.51
N PHE A 22 11.15 -7.01 -11.79
CA PHE A 22 11.88 -5.78 -12.08
C PHE A 22 13.39 -5.83 -11.82
N ASP A 23 13.87 -6.59 -10.83
CA ASP A 23 15.32 -6.81 -10.64
C ASP A 23 15.90 -7.61 -11.81
N SER A 24 15.09 -8.51 -12.39
CA SER A 24 15.47 -9.28 -13.59
C SER A 24 15.43 -8.44 -14.88
N ILE A 25 14.59 -7.41 -14.93
CA ILE A 25 14.44 -6.52 -16.09
C ILE A 25 15.50 -5.42 -16.08
N LEU A 26 15.89 -4.91 -14.92
CA LEU A 26 16.94 -3.91 -14.77
C LEU A 26 18.36 -4.53 -14.73
N GLY A 27 18.45 -5.86 -14.67
CA GLY A 27 19.71 -6.60 -14.63
C GLY A 27 20.37 -6.79 -16.00
N LYS A 28 21.26 -5.88 -16.40
CA LYS A 28 22.35 -5.95 -17.42
C LYS A 28 22.08 -6.50 -18.83
N LYS A 29 20.95 -7.16 -19.11
CA LYS A 29 20.56 -7.66 -20.43
C LYS A 29 19.30 -6.93 -20.87
N LYS A 30 19.38 -6.26 -22.02
CA LYS A 30 18.23 -5.61 -22.66
C LYS A 30 17.19 -6.68 -22.99
N ARG A 31 16.16 -6.81 -22.17
CA ARG A 31 14.98 -7.62 -22.47
C ARG A 31 14.01 -6.76 -23.28
N THR A 32 13.41 -7.36 -24.28
CA THR A 32 12.37 -6.70 -25.08
C THR A 32 10.99 -7.08 -24.56
N LEU A 33 9.96 -6.32 -24.94
CA LEU A 33 8.57 -6.66 -24.56
C LEU A 33 8.12 -8.02 -25.12
N ALA A 34 8.72 -8.47 -26.24
CA ALA A 34 8.42 -9.76 -26.84
C ALA A 34 8.88 -10.95 -25.98
N ASP A 35 9.94 -10.78 -25.20
CA ASP A 35 10.55 -11.84 -24.39
C ASP A 35 9.74 -12.16 -23.12
N ILE A 36 8.92 -11.21 -22.68
CA ILE A 36 8.09 -11.38 -21.49
C ILE A 36 6.79 -12.07 -21.91
N PRO A 37 6.34 -13.17 -21.27
CA PRO A 37 5.02 -13.76 -21.51
C PRO A 37 3.90 -12.98 -20.80
N THR A 38 2.67 -13.05 -21.32
CA THR A 38 1.54 -12.26 -20.80
C THR A 38 1.12 -12.73 -19.41
N ASP A 39 1.27 -14.02 -19.13
CA ASP A 39 0.97 -14.60 -17.82
C ASP A 39 1.90 -14.09 -16.73
N GLU A 40 3.18 -13.84 -17.05
CA GLU A 40 4.15 -13.26 -16.12
C GLU A 40 3.78 -11.81 -15.77
N LEU A 41 3.37 -11.00 -16.76
CA LEU A 41 2.85 -9.65 -16.51
C LEU A 41 1.58 -9.65 -15.65
N ASN A 42 0.66 -10.59 -15.89
CA ASN A 42 -0.54 -10.71 -15.06
C ASN A 42 -0.20 -11.13 -13.62
N ARG A 43 0.75 -12.05 -13.45
CA ARG A 43 1.22 -12.46 -12.11
C ARG A 43 1.84 -11.29 -11.38
N GLU A 44 2.69 -10.52 -12.04
CA GLU A 44 3.32 -9.33 -11.46
C GLU A 44 2.28 -8.28 -11.10
N ARG A 45 1.28 -8.04 -11.96
CA ARG A 45 0.16 -7.13 -11.65
C ARG A 45 -0.55 -7.56 -10.36
N ILE A 46 -0.92 -8.83 -10.25
CA ILE A 46 -1.61 -9.37 -9.06
C ILE A 46 -0.74 -9.21 -7.82
N MET A 47 0.56 -9.50 -7.91
CA MET A 47 1.48 -9.34 -6.78
C MET A 47 1.58 -7.88 -6.34
N MET A 48 1.67 -6.95 -7.28
CA MET A 48 1.73 -5.50 -6.99
C MET A 48 0.40 -4.97 -6.42
N GLU A 49 -0.74 -5.45 -6.91
CA GLU A 49 -2.07 -5.12 -6.36
C GLU A 49 -2.19 -5.60 -4.90
N GLN A 50 -1.74 -6.81 -4.61
CA GLN A 50 -1.74 -7.35 -3.25
C GLN A 50 -0.81 -6.57 -2.32
N GLU A 51 0.38 -6.18 -2.81
CA GLU A 51 1.31 -5.37 -2.03
C GLU A 51 0.75 -3.97 -1.75
N GLN A 52 0.15 -3.33 -2.76
CA GLN A 52 -0.56 -2.06 -2.58
C GLN A 52 -1.64 -2.17 -1.51
N GLN A 53 -2.49 -3.20 -1.56
CA GLN A 53 -3.54 -3.43 -0.56
C GLN A 53 -2.98 -3.59 0.86
N LYS A 54 -1.85 -4.28 1.02
CA LYS A 54 -1.19 -4.41 2.33
C LYS A 54 -0.69 -3.06 2.84
N LEU A 55 -0.04 -2.27 2.00
CA LEU A 55 0.46 -0.95 2.35
C LEU A 55 -0.69 0.02 2.72
N GLU A 56 -1.82 -0.05 2.00
CA GLU A 56 -3.03 0.74 2.31
C GLU A 56 -3.66 0.31 3.65
N ALA A 57 -3.71 -0.99 3.93
CA ALA A 57 -4.20 -1.50 5.20
C ALA A 57 -3.30 -1.08 6.37
N GLU A 58 -1.98 -1.13 6.18
CA GLU A 58 -0.99 -0.66 7.16
C GLU A 58 -1.11 0.85 7.41
N SER A 59 -1.24 1.64 6.35
CA SER A 59 -1.46 3.09 6.46
C SER A 59 -2.75 3.40 7.24
N THR A 60 -3.84 2.70 6.92
CA THR A 60 -5.11 2.84 7.65
C THR A 60 -4.97 2.47 9.13
N ARG A 61 -4.20 1.42 9.46
CA ARG A 61 -3.91 1.02 10.84
C ARG A 61 -3.17 2.13 11.58
N LEU A 62 -2.11 2.67 10.99
CA LEU A 62 -1.30 3.74 11.58
C LEU A 62 -2.09 5.04 11.78
N PHE A 63 -2.98 5.42 10.85
CA PHE A 63 -3.86 6.57 11.03
C PHE A 63 -4.81 6.41 12.24
N ARG A 64 -5.35 5.20 12.46
CA ARG A 64 -6.19 4.92 13.64
C ARG A 64 -5.39 4.99 14.94
N GLU A 65 -4.15 4.48 14.91
CA GLU A 65 -3.23 4.53 16.04
C GLU A 65 -2.84 5.98 16.37
N GLU A 66 -2.47 6.79 15.38
CA GLU A 66 -2.21 8.22 15.54
C GLU A 66 -3.42 8.94 16.14
N LYS A 67 -4.62 8.68 15.62
CA LYS A 67 -5.86 9.26 16.16
C LYS A 67 -6.08 8.90 17.64
N THR A 68 -5.78 7.66 18.02
CA THR A 68 -5.88 7.21 19.41
C THR A 68 -4.87 7.93 20.30
N LEU A 69 -3.60 8.00 19.86
CA LEU A 69 -2.54 8.71 20.59
C LEU A 69 -2.83 10.21 20.74
N ARG A 70 -3.45 10.85 19.75
CA ARG A 70 -3.89 12.25 19.88
C ARG A 70 -4.94 12.42 20.98
N SER A 71 -5.86 11.47 21.10
CA SER A 71 -6.83 11.49 22.21
C SER A 71 -6.15 11.23 23.55
N GLU A 72 -5.17 10.33 23.61
CA GLU A 72 -4.37 10.11 24.83
C GLU A 72 -3.55 11.36 25.21
N TYR A 73 -2.95 12.05 24.24
CA TYR A 73 -2.19 13.28 24.43
C TYR A 73 -3.05 14.36 25.07
N ALA A 74 -4.27 14.54 24.57
CA ALA A 74 -5.22 15.52 25.10
C ALA A 74 -5.67 15.22 26.54
N ASN A 75 -5.69 13.95 26.94
CA ASN A 75 -6.07 13.51 28.28
C ASN A 75 -4.87 13.37 29.24
N ALA A 76 -3.64 13.60 28.77
CA ALA A 76 -2.45 13.44 29.58
C ALA A 76 -2.35 14.54 30.65
N GLU A 77 -2.12 14.13 31.90
CA GLU A 77 -2.11 15.03 33.06
C GLU A 77 -0.74 15.68 33.29
N SER A 78 0.32 15.15 32.68
CA SER A 78 1.69 15.61 32.89
C SER A 78 2.43 15.88 31.58
N ASP A 79 3.32 16.87 31.61
CA ASP A 79 4.17 17.23 30.46
C ASP A 79 5.07 16.08 30.02
N LEU A 80 5.52 15.25 30.97
CA LEU A 80 6.32 14.06 30.66
C LEU A 80 5.50 13.02 29.86
N GLN A 81 4.23 12.80 30.24
CA GLN A 81 3.33 11.92 29.48
C GLN A 81 3.04 12.49 28.09
N LYS A 82 2.72 13.79 28.00
CA LYS A 82 2.53 14.49 26.72
C LYS A 82 3.73 14.30 25.80
N ARG A 83 4.95 14.58 26.29
CA ARG A 83 6.18 14.42 25.51
C ARG A 83 6.40 12.98 25.05
N SER A 84 6.14 12.00 25.92
CA SER A 84 6.23 10.58 25.54
C SER A 84 5.22 10.19 24.45
N ILE A 85 3.99 10.70 24.52
CA ILE A 85 2.94 10.43 23.52
C ILE A 85 3.26 11.15 22.20
N ALA A 86 3.71 12.41 22.26
CA ALA A 86 4.13 13.18 21.09
C ALA A 86 5.26 12.47 20.31
N ARG A 87 6.23 11.88 21.01
CA ARG A 87 7.29 11.09 20.36
C ARG A 87 6.73 9.88 19.60
N LYS A 88 5.75 9.17 20.17
CA LYS A 88 5.08 8.07 19.46
C LYS A 88 4.32 8.56 18.21
N ILE A 89 3.66 9.71 18.30
CA ILE A 89 2.98 10.34 17.15
C ILE A 89 4.00 10.69 16.06
N GLN A 90 5.16 11.25 16.43
CA GLN A 90 6.25 11.55 15.50
C GLN A 90 6.75 10.28 14.78
N ASP A 91 6.97 9.19 15.53
CA ASP A 91 7.39 7.91 14.97
C ASP A 91 6.37 7.37 13.96
N ILE A 92 5.07 7.44 14.28
CA ILE A 92 3.99 7.02 13.37
C ILE A 92 3.97 7.88 12.11
N ARG A 93 4.12 9.20 12.21
CA ARG A 93 4.17 10.09 11.05
C ARG A 93 5.36 9.77 10.14
N CYS A 94 6.51 9.45 10.72
CA CYS A 94 7.68 9.00 9.96
C CYS A 94 7.38 7.71 9.19
N GLN A 95 6.76 6.72 9.84
CA GLN A 95 6.33 5.48 9.19
C GLN A 95 5.32 5.72 8.07
N LEU A 96 4.33 6.60 8.29
CA LEU A 96 3.33 6.97 7.27
C LEU A 96 3.97 7.60 6.03
N ALA A 97 4.97 8.49 6.20
CA ALA A 97 5.71 9.06 5.08
C ALA A 97 6.48 7.98 4.29
N GLY A 98 7.06 7.01 4.99
CA GLY A 98 7.69 5.84 4.37
C GLY A 98 6.70 4.95 3.60
N LEU A 99 5.48 4.78 4.10
CA LEU A 99 4.41 4.05 3.41
C LEU A 99 3.92 4.80 2.16
N GLU A 100 3.74 6.11 2.23
CA GLU A 100 3.31 6.93 1.08
C GLU A 100 4.30 6.81 -0.09
N THR A 101 5.59 6.81 0.22
CA THR A 101 6.65 6.64 -0.78
C THR A 101 6.56 5.27 -1.44
N ARG A 102 6.35 4.20 -0.66
CA ARG A 102 6.16 2.83 -1.16
C ARG A 102 4.90 2.68 -2.01
N LEU A 103 3.77 3.25 -1.56
CA LEU A 103 2.50 3.26 -2.31
C LEU A 103 2.66 3.98 -3.65
N THR A 104 3.33 5.13 -3.67
CA THR A 104 3.61 5.88 -4.90
C THR A 104 4.45 5.05 -5.87
N TYR A 105 5.45 4.33 -5.36
CA TYR A 105 6.26 3.42 -6.17
C TYR A 105 5.42 2.28 -6.74
N CYS A 106 4.68 1.54 -5.90
CA CYS A 106 3.78 0.47 -6.35
C CYS A 106 2.79 0.95 -7.42
N GLY A 107 2.19 2.13 -7.26
CA GLY A 107 1.28 2.71 -8.25
C GLY A 107 1.94 3.01 -9.60
N LYS A 108 3.20 3.46 -9.61
CA LYS A 108 3.98 3.62 -10.85
C LYS A 108 4.23 2.27 -11.52
N MET A 109 4.66 1.26 -10.75
CA MET A 109 4.93 -0.08 -11.27
C MET A 109 3.67 -0.71 -11.88
N LEU A 110 2.53 -0.61 -11.19
CA LEU A 110 1.25 -1.10 -11.71
C LEU A 110 0.86 -0.44 -13.04
N ARG A 111 1.07 0.87 -13.16
CA ARG A 111 0.82 1.58 -14.42
C ARG A 111 1.72 1.07 -15.54
N SER A 112 3.01 0.86 -15.29
CA SER A 112 3.94 0.29 -16.27
C SER A 112 3.50 -1.11 -16.70
N VAL A 113 3.17 -2.00 -15.76
CA VAL A 113 2.67 -3.36 -16.05
C VAL A 113 1.38 -3.32 -16.87
N ASN A 114 0.43 -2.47 -16.49
CA ASN A 114 -0.82 -2.29 -17.23
C ASN A 114 -0.58 -1.77 -18.64
N GLY A 115 0.39 -0.86 -18.82
CA GLY A 115 0.82 -0.41 -20.15
C GLY A 115 1.40 -1.54 -20.99
N PHE A 116 2.26 -2.39 -20.43
CA PHE A 116 2.80 -3.57 -21.13
C PHE A 116 1.70 -4.56 -21.53
N LEU A 117 0.74 -4.82 -20.63
CA LEU A 117 -0.43 -5.66 -20.91
C LEU A 117 -1.27 -5.07 -22.05
N ALA A 118 -1.54 -3.76 -22.03
CA ALA A 118 -2.28 -3.08 -23.08
C ALA A 118 -1.56 -3.19 -24.44
N ILE A 119 -0.25 -2.97 -24.48
CA ILE A 119 0.55 -3.09 -25.70
C ILE A 119 0.46 -4.52 -26.26
N LYS A 120 0.58 -5.53 -25.38
CA LYS A 120 0.50 -6.94 -25.78
C LYS A 120 -0.89 -7.37 -26.23
N SER A 121 -1.95 -6.89 -25.57
CA SER A 121 -3.33 -7.15 -26.01
C SER A 121 -3.61 -6.59 -27.40
N ASN A 122 -2.94 -5.49 -27.76
CA ASN A 122 -3.04 -4.82 -29.05
C ASN A 122 -1.94 -5.23 -30.04
N ALA A 123 -1.11 -6.23 -29.73
CA ALA A 123 0.04 -6.60 -30.55
C ALA A 123 -0.37 -7.00 -31.98
N ASP A 124 -1.48 -7.70 -32.15
CA ASP A 124 -1.96 -8.10 -33.48
C ASP A 124 -2.53 -6.91 -34.28
N PHE A 125 -3.11 -5.93 -33.60
CA PHE A 125 -3.48 -4.65 -34.22
C PHE A 125 -2.22 -3.90 -34.71
N PHE A 126 -1.19 -3.81 -33.86
CA PHE A 126 0.08 -3.17 -34.23
C PHE A 126 0.82 -3.89 -35.36
N LYS A 127 0.78 -5.23 -35.41
CA LYS A 127 1.30 -6.01 -36.54
C LYS A 127 0.58 -5.66 -37.84
N ARG A 128 -0.75 -5.55 -37.82
CA ARG A 128 -1.56 -5.17 -39.01
C ARG A 128 -1.28 -3.74 -39.47
N MET A 129 -0.97 -2.84 -38.54
CA MET A 129 -0.63 -1.44 -38.82
C MET A 129 0.84 -1.23 -39.26
N GLY A 130 1.65 -2.29 -39.35
CA GLY A 130 3.07 -2.21 -39.75
C GLY A 130 4.01 -1.63 -38.67
N VAL A 131 3.48 -1.25 -37.51
CA VAL A 131 4.27 -0.73 -36.36
C VAL A 131 4.68 -1.82 -35.37
N GLY A 132 4.16 -3.04 -35.53
CA GLY A 132 4.45 -4.19 -34.67
C GLY A 132 5.96 -4.47 -34.49
N PRO A 133 6.78 -4.51 -35.57
CA PRO A 133 8.22 -4.72 -35.43
C PRO A 133 8.95 -3.59 -34.69
N LEU A 134 8.44 -2.36 -34.75
CA LEU A 134 9.03 -1.23 -34.04
C LEU A 134 8.80 -1.36 -32.53
N ILE A 135 7.56 -1.67 -32.13
CA ILE A 135 7.18 -1.84 -30.72
C ILE A 135 7.79 -3.09 -30.10
N ALA A 136 7.87 -4.20 -30.86
CA ALA A 136 8.42 -5.46 -30.36
C ALA A 136 9.93 -5.39 -30.06
N ASN A 137 10.67 -4.55 -30.79
CA ASN A 137 12.12 -4.37 -30.63
C ASN A 137 12.49 -3.21 -29.70
N MET A 138 11.52 -2.43 -29.21
CA MET A 138 11.79 -1.38 -28.25
C MET A 138 12.28 -1.96 -26.91
N ASP A 139 13.25 -1.28 -26.32
CA ASP A 139 13.70 -1.57 -24.96
C ASP A 139 12.56 -1.29 -23.98
N ILE A 140 12.40 -2.14 -22.97
CA ILE A 140 11.39 -1.97 -21.91
C ILE A 140 11.53 -0.58 -21.27
N VAL A 141 12.76 -0.08 -21.12
CA VAL A 141 13.03 1.25 -20.57
C VAL A 141 12.46 2.37 -21.47
N GLU A 142 12.53 2.21 -22.80
CA GLU A 142 11.97 3.17 -23.74
C GLU A 142 10.43 3.12 -23.74
N ILE A 143 9.86 1.93 -23.62
CA ILE A 143 8.40 1.75 -23.53
C ILE A 143 7.88 2.33 -22.20
N GLU A 144 8.59 2.11 -21.10
CA GLU A 144 8.24 2.69 -19.80
C GLU A 144 8.28 4.22 -19.85
N ARG A 145 9.32 4.81 -20.46
CA ARG A 145 9.40 6.26 -20.67
C ARG A 145 8.24 6.75 -21.52
N TYR A 146 7.90 6.05 -22.59
CA TYR A 146 6.74 6.40 -23.43
C TYR A 146 5.42 6.34 -22.65
N ILE A 147 5.20 5.29 -21.83
CA ILE A 147 4.02 5.16 -20.97
C ILE A 147 3.98 6.29 -19.93
N ALA A 148 5.12 6.61 -19.32
CA ALA A 148 5.25 7.71 -18.38
C ALA A 148 4.91 9.04 -19.05
N ASP A 149 5.55 9.37 -20.17
CA ASP A 149 5.35 10.62 -20.92
C ASP A 149 3.89 10.76 -21.40
N THR A 150 3.30 9.70 -21.97
CA THR A 150 1.89 9.69 -22.43
C THR A 150 0.89 9.82 -21.27
N THR A 151 1.23 9.31 -20.09
CA THR A 151 0.39 9.48 -18.89
C THR A 151 0.58 10.86 -18.23
N VAL A 152 1.74 11.48 -18.42
CA VAL A 152 2.13 12.78 -17.86
C VAL A 152 1.62 13.95 -18.70
N GLU A 153 1.35 13.75 -19.99
CA GLU A 153 0.77 14.76 -20.88
C GLU A 153 -0.66 15.18 -20.46
N GLY A 154 -1.24 14.54 -19.44
CA GLY A 154 -2.43 14.98 -18.73
C GLY A 154 -2.20 15.85 -17.47
N THR A 155 -1.02 15.92 -16.86
CA THR A 155 -0.62 16.87 -15.79
C THR A 155 0.79 16.60 -15.20
N LEU A 156 1.70 17.58 -15.38
CA LEU A 156 2.72 18.04 -14.40
C LEU A 156 3.89 17.10 -14.00
N GLN A 157 5.08 17.18 -14.64
CA GLN A 157 6.33 16.59 -14.12
C GLN A 157 7.66 17.34 -14.46
N GLN A 158 7.77 18.63 -14.12
CA GLN A 158 9.10 19.22 -13.87
C GLN A 158 9.25 19.68 -12.41
N GLU A 159 8.21 20.27 -11.83
CA GLU A 159 8.19 20.67 -10.41
C GLU A 159 8.26 19.47 -9.44
N LYS A 160 7.66 18.34 -9.81
CA LYS A 160 7.72 17.11 -8.98
C LYS A 160 9.07 16.42 -9.02
N LEU A 161 9.81 16.47 -10.13
CA LEU A 161 11.16 15.91 -10.21
C LEU A 161 12.14 16.76 -9.39
N ALA A 162 12.01 18.09 -9.46
CA ALA A 162 12.75 19.01 -8.60
C ALA A 162 12.41 18.80 -7.11
N ALA A 163 11.13 18.65 -6.76
CA ALA A 163 10.71 18.36 -5.40
C ALA A 163 11.16 16.97 -4.91
N MET A 164 11.26 15.98 -5.80
CA MET A 164 11.72 14.63 -5.46
C MET A 164 13.25 14.58 -5.26
N LEU A 165 14.02 15.32 -6.08
CA LEU A 165 15.46 15.49 -5.90
C LEU A 165 15.78 16.30 -4.64
N GLN A 166 15.00 17.35 -4.35
CA GLN A 166 15.12 18.13 -3.11
C GLN A 166 14.74 17.31 -1.85
N ARG A 167 13.85 16.32 -1.99
CA ARG A 167 13.54 15.33 -0.93
C ARG A 167 14.54 14.19 -0.84
N LEU A 168 15.23 13.82 -1.93
CA LEU A 168 16.28 12.80 -1.96
C LEU A 168 17.59 13.30 -1.35
N ASP A 169 17.97 14.55 -1.60
CA ASP A 169 19.07 15.22 -0.87
C ASP A 169 18.73 15.39 0.63
N GLY A 170 17.43 15.44 0.99
CA GLY A 170 16.95 15.37 2.36
C GLY A 170 16.80 13.95 2.94
N GLY A 171 16.80 12.90 2.10
CA GLY A 171 16.49 11.53 2.50
C GLY A 171 17.62 10.84 3.27
N ALA A 172 18.88 11.23 3.01
CA ALA A 172 20.01 10.82 3.84
C ALA A 172 20.00 11.51 5.22
N ALA A 173 19.45 12.72 5.31
CA ALA A 173 19.23 13.40 6.59
C ALA A 173 18.01 12.83 7.35
N MET A 174 16.99 12.31 6.65
CA MET A 174 15.78 11.72 7.28
C MET A 174 16.03 10.38 7.99
N LEU A 175 17.09 9.66 7.62
CA LEU A 175 17.55 8.45 8.35
C LEU A 175 18.60 8.76 9.43
N GLN A 176 19.22 9.95 9.40
CA GLN A 176 20.16 10.43 10.42
C GLN A 176 19.56 11.47 11.38
N GLY A 177 18.29 11.85 11.19
CA GLY A 177 17.50 12.63 12.12
C GLY A 177 17.15 11.77 13.33
N ILE A 178 18.10 11.62 14.25
CA ILE A 178 17.76 11.50 15.67
C ILE A 178 16.81 12.66 15.94
N ALA A 179 15.54 12.32 16.20
CA ALA A 179 14.44 13.24 16.44
C ALA A 179 14.93 14.54 17.11
N ASP A 180 15.03 15.62 16.33
CA ASP A 180 15.43 16.91 16.87
C ASP A 180 14.33 17.31 17.86
N ASP A 181 14.71 17.62 19.09
CA ASP A 181 13.75 18.04 20.12
C ASP A 181 12.97 19.28 19.65
N ARG A 182 13.50 20.06 18.71
CA ARG A 182 12.78 21.18 18.06
C ARG A 182 11.54 20.74 17.28
N GLU A 183 11.62 19.63 16.55
CA GLU A 183 10.46 19.09 15.82
C GLU A 183 9.43 18.51 16.77
N LEU A 184 9.89 17.93 17.89
CA LEU A 184 9.03 17.42 18.94
C LEU A 184 8.29 18.56 19.65
N ASP A 185 8.98 19.66 19.97
CA ASP A 185 8.38 20.85 20.60
C ASP A 185 7.33 21.49 19.68
N ALA A 186 7.63 21.62 18.37
CA ALA A 186 6.67 22.12 17.39
C ALA A 186 5.45 21.19 17.25
N LEU A 187 5.65 19.87 17.30
CA LEU A 187 4.55 18.90 17.30
C LEU A 187 3.69 19.02 18.56
N MET A 188 4.30 19.21 19.73
CA MET A 188 3.56 19.42 20.97
C MET A 188 2.72 20.70 20.92
N GLU A 189 3.27 21.80 20.38
CA GLU A 189 2.53 23.04 20.15
C GLU A 189 1.35 22.84 19.17
N GLU A 190 1.56 22.10 18.07
CA GLU A 190 0.50 21.70 17.13
C GLU A 190 -0.62 20.93 17.85
N LEU A 191 -0.26 19.98 18.72
CA LEU A 191 -1.19 19.13 19.43
C LEU A 191 -1.96 19.86 20.54
N ASP A 192 -1.30 20.78 21.25
CA ASP A 192 -1.92 21.61 22.28
C ASP A 192 -2.85 22.69 21.67
N GLY A 193 -2.59 23.13 20.44
CA GLY A 193 -3.44 24.06 19.68
C GLY A 193 -4.61 23.40 18.94
N ALA A 194 -4.61 22.07 18.78
CA ALA A 194 -5.66 21.37 18.04
C ALA A 194 -6.97 21.30 18.87
N PRO A 195 -8.13 21.71 18.31
CA PRO A 195 -9.40 21.52 18.98
C PRO A 195 -9.61 20.02 19.21
N THR A 196 -9.79 19.64 20.47
CA THR A 196 -10.09 18.27 20.85
C THR A 196 -11.43 17.90 20.21
N GLU A 197 -11.39 17.08 19.15
CA GLU A 197 -12.58 16.39 18.69
C GLU A 197 -13.07 15.53 19.85
N ALA A 198 -14.10 16.01 20.55
CA ALA A 198 -14.67 15.31 21.70
C ALA A 198 -14.94 13.86 21.30
N PRO A 199 -14.57 12.87 22.14
CA PRO A 199 -14.72 11.47 21.78
C PRO A 199 -16.18 11.21 21.42
N ALA A 200 -16.41 10.83 20.16
CA ALA A 200 -17.71 10.43 19.67
C ALA A 200 -18.24 9.36 20.63
N LYS A 201 -19.21 9.75 21.48
CA LYS A 201 -19.84 8.87 22.46
C LYS A 201 -20.18 7.57 21.75
N GLN A 202 -19.52 6.48 22.15
CA GLN A 202 -19.83 5.15 21.68
C GLN A 202 -21.32 4.91 21.95
N GLN A 203 -22.15 5.03 20.91
CA GLN A 203 -23.52 4.58 20.97
C GLN A 203 -23.44 3.07 21.15
N THR A 204 -23.66 2.66 22.40
CA THR A 204 -23.95 1.30 22.82
C THR A 204 -25.12 0.82 21.96
N LYS A 205 -24.81 0.08 20.90
CA LYS A 205 -25.81 -0.72 20.18
C LYS A 205 -26.33 -1.76 21.17
N GLN A 206 -27.45 -1.43 21.81
CA GLN A 206 -28.26 -2.43 22.50
C GLN A 206 -28.62 -3.52 21.48
N PRO A 207 -28.39 -4.81 21.77
CA PRO A 207 -28.90 -5.87 20.93
C PRO A 207 -30.42 -5.91 21.10
N VAL A 208 -31.15 -5.53 20.06
CA VAL A 208 -32.58 -5.80 19.96
C VAL A 208 -32.72 -7.32 19.80
N VAL A 209 -33.03 -7.99 20.90
CA VAL A 209 -33.45 -9.39 20.94
C VAL A 209 -34.83 -9.45 20.28
N ALA A 210 -34.87 -9.64 18.96
CA ALA A 210 -36.08 -10.03 18.26
C ALA A 210 -36.24 -11.55 18.40
N THR A 211 -37.11 -11.94 19.33
CA THR A 211 -37.61 -13.31 19.47
C THR A 211 -38.65 -13.53 18.38
N GLU A 212 -38.26 -14.09 17.24
CA GLU A 212 -39.23 -14.70 16.31
C GLU A 212 -38.92 -16.19 16.11
N LYS A 213 -39.87 -16.96 16.62
CA LYS A 213 -39.96 -18.42 16.66
C LYS A 213 -40.46 -18.90 15.30
N PRO A 214 -39.70 -19.68 14.51
CA PRO A 214 -40.24 -20.26 13.29
C PRO A 214 -41.11 -21.47 13.65
N GLU A 215 -42.40 -21.32 13.36
CA GLU A 215 -43.46 -22.30 13.44
C GLU A 215 -43.22 -23.40 12.38
N LYS A 216 -43.11 -24.66 12.83
CA LYS A 216 -43.05 -25.84 11.95
C LYS A 216 -44.37 -25.96 11.18
N LYS A 217 -44.34 -25.82 9.85
CA LYS A 217 -45.36 -26.36 8.95
C LYS A 217 -44.81 -27.56 8.20
N ASP A 218 -45.13 -28.70 8.78
CA ASP A 218 -45.21 -30.01 8.14
C ASP A 218 -46.27 -29.97 7.04
N LYS A 219 -45.88 -30.19 5.77
CA LYS A 219 -46.75 -30.70 4.72
C LYS A 219 -45.94 -31.53 3.73
N ARG A 220 -46.05 -32.85 3.91
CA ARG A 220 -45.98 -33.85 2.83
C ARG A 220 -46.74 -33.34 1.60
N ASN A 221 -46.16 -33.55 0.43
CA ASN A 221 -46.90 -34.00 -0.74
C ASN A 221 -45.95 -34.85 -1.58
N GLU A 222 -46.20 -36.15 -1.49
CA GLU A 222 -45.89 -37.13 -2.52
C GLU A 222 -46.64 -36.75 -3.79
N GLU A 223 -46.03 -36.91 -4.96
CA GLU A 223 -46.68 -37.41 -6.19
C GLU A 223 -45.59 -37.83 -7.21
N PRO A 224 -45.91 -38.72 -8.16
CA PRO A 224 -45.04 -39.83 -8.56
C PRO A 224 -44.46 -39.69 -9.97
N LEU A 225 -43.46 -40.53 -10.26
CA LEU A 225 -42.91 -40.74 -11.60
C LEU A 225 -43.97 -41.30 -12.57
N PRO A 226 -43.95 -40.88 -13.85
CA PRO A 226 -44.36 -41.72 -14.96
C PRO A 226 -43.14 -42.40 -15.63
N GLU A 227 -43.40 -43.62 -16.11
CA GLU A 227 -42.52 -44.50 -16.89
C GLU A 227 -42.12 -43.93 -18.26
#